data_AF-A0A3M2A5X9-F1
#
_entry.id   AF-A0A3M2A5X9-F1
#
_cell.length_a   1.000
_cell.length_b   1.000
_cell.length_c   1.000
_cell.angle_alpha   90.00
_cell.angle_beta   90.00
_cell.angle_gamma   90.00
#
_symmetry.space_group_name_H-M   'P 1'
#
loop_
_entity.id
_entity.type
_entity.pdbx_description
1 polymer ?
#
loop_
_entity_poly.entity_id
_entity_poly.type
_entity_poly.pdbx_seq_one_letter_code
_entity_poly.pdbx_strand_id
1 'polypeptide(L)'
;MTDPRFSEDEVRRILTRAAAMQEEAGGPGDSRAMTLAEIEQVAAEAGIDRALVRRAATELPAVRRNPPPRRNPLVGAPMRIVEQREVPGTVDAGVHDRLLDLVQDVMGIAGQVTSTPTLFTWSAQLPNAAQRAVMIKVSSRDGRTRVRIEENLGMLVGGYFGGLLGGVGGGGMGFVVPVALALKIPALVPLLVGGWLAGVYGLTRRLVASKAERRAEELSRLADDLATICARAALAESSTPRALDAGDEA
;
A
#
# COMPACT_ATOMS: atom_id res chain seq x y z
N MET A 1 -17.27 -50.11 2.88
CA MET A 1 -17.72 -48.74 2.56
C MET A 1 -17.15 -48.43 1.19
N THR A 2 -18.00 -48.32 0.18
CA THR A 2 -17.59 -48.21 -1.22
C THR A 2 -17.50 -46.74 -1.57
N ASP A 3 -16.31 -46.25 -1.95
CA ASP A 3 -16.15 -44.84 -2.33
C ASP A 3 -17.03 -44.51 -3.54
N PRO A 4 -17.76 -43.38 -3.51
CA PRO A 4 -18.61 -42.96 -4.63
C PRO A 4 -17.76 -42.65 -5.86
N ARG A 5 -18.12 -43.23 -7.00
CA ARG A 5 -17.51 -42.93 -8.30
C ARG A 5 -18.13 -41.67 -8.89
N PHE A 6 -17.32 -40.66 -9.11
CA PHE A 6 -17.75 -39.40 -9.74
C PHE A 6 -17.62 -39.48 -11.26
N SER A 7 -18.63 -38.98 -11.96
CA SER A 7 -18.58 -38.78 -13.42
C SER A 7 -17.63 -37.63 -13.78
N GLU A 8 -17.14 -37.60 -15.03
CA GLU A 8 -16.23 -36.55 -15.52
C GLU A 8 -16.81 -35.14 -15.36
N ASP A 9 -18.12 -34.98 -15.60
CA ASP A 9 -18.84 -33.72 -15.40
C ASP A 9 -18.94 -33.30 -13.93
N GLU A 10 -19.03 -34.25 -13.00
CA GLU A 10 -18.99 -33.98 -11.56
C GLU A 10 -17.59 -33.58 -11.11
N VAL A 11 -16.55 -34.26 -11.60
CA VAL A 11 -15.16 -33.89 -11.33
C VAL A 11 -14.88 -32.46 -11.80
N ARG A 12 -15.30 -32.11 -13.03
CA ARG A 12 -15.12 -30.76 -13.56
C ARG A 12 -15.83 -29.70 -12.71
N ARG A 13 -17.06 -29.98 -12.28
CA ARG A 13 -17.83 -29.09 -11.39
C ARG A 13 -17.19 -28.93 -10.02
N ILE A 14 -16.67 -30.02 -9.43
CA ILE A 14 -15.97 -29.98 -8.15
C ILE A 14 -14.71 -29.13 -8.25
N LEU A 15 -13.89 -29.31 -9.30
CA LEU A 15 -12.68 -28.52 -9.51
C LEU A 15 -12.97 -27.04 -9.76
N THR A 16 -13.98 -26.73 -10.59
CA THR A 16 -14.42 -25.33 -10.81
C THR A 16 -14.93 -24.69 -9.51
N ARG A 17 -15.68 -25.44 -8.69
CA ARG A 17 -16.18 -24.93 -7.41
C ARG A 17 -15.06 -24.74 -6.39
N ALA A 18 -14.09 -25.63 -6.34
CA ALA A 18 -12.92 -25.52 -5.48
C ALA A 18 -12.05 -24.30 -5.85
N ALA A 19 -11.84 -24.05 -7.16
CA ALA A 19 -11.13 -22.87 -7.63
C ALA A 19 -11.85 -21.56 -7.23
N ALA A 20 -13.18 -21.51 -7.38
CA ALA A 20 -13.98 -20.36 -6.95
C ALA A 20 -13.94 -20.15 -5.42
N MET A 21 -13.97 -21.22 -4.62
CA MET A 21 -13.82 -21.13 -3.16
C MET A 21 -12.42 -20.66 -2.76
N GLN A 22 -11.38 -20.98 -3.53
CA GLN A 22 -10.03 -20.51 -3.30
C GLN A 22 -9.88 -19.00 -3.63
N GLU A 23 -10.60 -18.50 -4.63
CA GLU A 23 -10.69 -17.06 -4.92
C GLU A 23 -11.52 -16.29 -3.86
N GLU A 24 -12.59 -16.89 -3.34
CA GLU A 24 -13.41 -16.30 -2.26
C GLU A 24 -12.69 -16.34 -0.89
N ALA A 25 -11.92 -17.40 -0.61
CA ALA A 25 -11.09 -17.51 0.59
C ALA A 25 -9.79 -16.68 0.49
N GLY A 26 -9.26 -16.52 -0.72
CA GLY A 26 -8.16 -15.62 -1.05
C GLY A 26 -8.65 -14.19 -1.20
N GLY A 27 -9.01 -13.54 -0.08
CA GLY A 27 -9.37 -12.13 -0.07
C GLY A 27 -8.33 -11.23 -0.77
N PRO A 28 -8.73 -10.09 -1.34
CA PRO A 28 -7.84 -9.20 -2.08
C PRO A 28 -6.82 -8.58 -1.12
N GLY A 29 -5.61 -9.14 -1.07
CA GLY A 29 -4.48 -8.55 -0.36
C GLY A 29 -3.39 -9.48 0.15
N ASP A 30 -3.62 -10.80 0.28
CA ASP A 30 -2.70 -11.65 1.05
C ASP A 30 -2.08 -12.85 0.30
N SER A 31 -2.24 -12.90 -1.02
CA SER A 31 -1.57 -13.91 -1.84
C SER A 31 -0.08 -13.57 -2.05
N ARG A 32 0.73 -13.68 -0.97
CA ARG A 32 2.18 -14.04 -0.94
C ARG A 32 2.94 -13.61 0.33
N ALA A 33 2.28 -13.20 1.41
CA ALA A 33 2.98 -12.95 2.68
C ALA A 33 2.85 -14.16 3.62
N MET A 34 3.60 -15.24 3.36
CA MET A 34 3.68 -16.34 4.32
C MET A 34 4.40 -15.88 5.60
N THR A 35 3.83 -16.21 6.74
CA THR A 35 4.47 -16.04 8.04
C THR A 35 5.72 -16.93 8.12
N LEU A 36 6.69 -16.54 8.94
CA LEU A 36 7.90 -17.35 9.13
C LEU A 36 7.57 -18.78 9.59
N ALA A 37 6.51 -18.94 10.39
CA ALA A 37 6.02 -20.25 10.83
C ALA A 37 5.49 -21.10 9.67
N GLU A 38 4.75 -20.50 8.73
CA GLU A 38 4.28 -21.18 7.52
C GLU A 38 5.45 -21.55 6.59
N ILE A 39 6.46 -20.68 6.46
CA ILE A 39 7.67 -20.97 5.67
C ILE A 39 8.45 -22.12 6.31
N GLU A 40 8.60 -22.13 7.64
CA GLU A 40 9.22 -23.24 8.39
C GLU A 40 8.47 -24.56 8.19
N GLN A 41 7.14 -24.50 8.11
CA GLN A 41 6.30 -25.68 7.90
C GLN A 41 6.48 -26.26 6.49
N VAL A 42 6.39 -25.42 5.45
CA VAL A 42 6.60 -25.84 4.06
C VAL A 42 8.04 -26.33 3.84
N ALA A 43 9.02 -25.67 4.44
CA ALA A 43 10.41 -26.10 4.38
C ALA A 43 10.62 -27.46 5.04
N ALA A 44 9.98 -27.72 6.19
CA ALA A 44 10.06 -29.02 6.86
C ALA A 44 9.43 -30.14 6.03
N GLU A 45 8.32 -29.87 5.32
CA GLU A 45 7.71 -30.82 4.39
C GLU A 45 8.63 -31.17 3.20
N ALA A 46 9.47 -30.21 2.79
CA ALA A 46 10.50 -30.41 1.77
C ALA A 46 11.82 -30.98 2.32
N GLY A 47 11.90 -31.34 3.61
CA GLY A 47 13.10 -31.88 4.25
C GLY A 47 14.20 -30.86 4.57
N ILE A 48 13.87 -29.56 4.54
CA ILE A 48 14.78 -28.46 4.91
C ILE A 48 14.63 -28.19 6.42
N ASP A 49 15.75 -28.11 7.13
CA ASP A 49 15.75 -27.83 8.57
C ASP A 49 15.19 -26.43 8.88
N ARG A 50 14.20 -26.37 9.78
CA ARG A 50 13.60 -25.13 10.29
C ARG A 50 14.64 -24.18 10.90
N ALA A 51 15.70 -24.71 11.51
CA ALA A 51 16.78 -23.89 12.07
C ALA A 51 17.56 -23.15 10.96
N LEU A 52 17.77 -23.80 9.80
CA LEU A 52 18.39 -23.19 8.63
C LEU A 52 17.47 -22.14 8.00
N VAL A 53 16.16 -22.37 7.99
CA VAL A 53 15.15 -21.39 7.53
C VAL A 53 15.13 -20.16 8.44
N ARG A 54 15.14 -20.33 9.77
CA ARG A 54 15.24 -19.20 10.72
C ARG A 54 16.52 -18.41 10.52
N ARG A 55 17.64 -19.11 10.35
CA ARG A 55 18.93 -18.48 10.10
C ARG A 55 18.92 -17.72 8.78
N ALA A 56 18.43 -18.33 7.70
CA ALA A 56 18.27 -17.68 6.39
C ALA A 56 17.33 -16.47 6.46
N ALA A 57 16.22 -16.55 7.22
CA ALA A 57 15.31 -15.43 7.43
C ALA A 57 15.95 -14.28 8.23
N THR A 58 16.96 -14.58 9.05
CA THR A 58 17.73 -13.58 9.80
C THR A 58 18.90 -13.01 8.99
N GLU A 59 19.48 -13.81 8.09
CA GLU A 59 20.58 -13.44 7.19
C GLU A 59 20.09 -12.71 5.94
N LEU A 60 18.87 -13.00 5.46
CA LEU A 60 18.17 -12.17 4.50
C LEU A 60 18.03 -10.78 5.11
N PRO A 61 18.59 -9.72 4.49
CA PRO A 61 18.30 -8.36 4.90
C PRO A 61 16.82 -8.13 4.60
N ALA A 62 15.99 -8.42 5.60
CA ALA A 62 14.57 -8.29 5.52
C ALA A 62 14.30 -6.88 5.02
N VAL A 63 13.59 -6.79 3.89
CA VAL A 63 12.93 -5.56 3.49
C VAL A 63 11.98 -5.24 4.64
N ARG A 64 12.47 -4.49 5.64
CA ARG A 64 11.73 -4.20 6.87
C ARG A 64 10.58 -3.30 6.48
N ARG A 65 9.41 -3.91 6.30
CA ARG A 65 8.16 -3.18 6.11
C ARG A 65 7.77 -2.55 7.45
N ASN A 66 7.26 -1.33 7.39
CA ASN A 66 6.71 -0.69 8.58
C ASN A 66 5.44 -1.42 9.05
N PRO A 67 5.10 -1.33 10.35
CA PRO A 67 3.79 -1.76 10.84
C PRO A 67 2.68 -0.98 10.14
N PRO A 68 1.49 -1.57 10.00
CA PRO A 68 0.38 -0.96 9.27
C PRO A 68 0.02 0.41 9.85
N PRO A 69 -0.38 1.37 8.99
CA PRO A 69 -0.65 2.73 9.43
C PRO A 69 -1.82 2.77 10.42
N ARG A 70 -1.68 3.57 11.48
CA ARG A 70 -2.72 3.74 12.51
C ARG A 70 -3.97 4.38 11.92
N ARG A 71 -5.09 3.66 11.93
CA ARG A 71 -6.39 4.15 11.48
C ARG A 71 -6.97 5.14 12.50
N ASN A 72 -7.56 6.24 12.04
CA ASN A 72 -8.32 7.13 12.91
C ASN A 72 -9.74 6.55 13.11
N PRO A 73 -10.19 6.27 14.35
CA PRO A 73 -11.48 5.64 14.61
C PRO A 73 -12.66 6.54 14.25
N LEU A 74 -12.49 7.86 14.08
CA LEU A 74 -13.54 8.78 13.67
C LEU A 74 -13.69 8.88 12.14
N VAL A 75 -12.64 8.59 11.39
CA VAL A 75 -12.63 8.74 9.92
C VAL A 75 -12.62 7.37 9.22
N GLY A 76 -12.20 6.31 9.92
CA GLY A 76 -12.10 4.96 9.37
C GLY A 76 -10.84 4.73 8.51
N ALA A 77 -9.97 5.73 8.39
CA ALA A 77 -8.77 5.71 7.56
C ALA A 77 -7.56 6.33 8.29
N PRO A 78 -6.32 5.99 7.90
CA PRO A 78 -5.15 6.72 8.36
C PRO A 78 -5.14 8.16 7.80
N MET A 79 -4.65 9.11 8.58
CA MET A 79 -4.43 10.49 8.11
C MET A 79 -3.13 10.64 7.32
N ARG A 80 -2.23 9.66 7.45
CA ARG A 80 -0.91 9.66 6.86
C ARG A 80 -0.48 8.22 6.59
N ILE A 81 -0.02 7.96 5.38
CA ILE A 81 0.57 6.68 4.99
C ILE A 81 2.09 6.87 4.96
N VAL A 82 2.81 5.92 5.54
CA VAL A 82 4.27 5.93 5.58
C VAL A 82 4.76 4.53 5.23
N GLU A 83 5.25 4.38 4.01
CA GLU A 83 5.91 3.16 3.55
C GLU A 83 7.42 3.35 3.62
N GLN A 84 8.11 2.37 4.20
CA GLN A 84 9.57 2.38 4.27
C GLN A 84 10.10 1.01 3.87
N ARG A 85 11.18 1.02 3.11
CA ARG A 85 11.94 -0.16 2.67
C ARG A 85 13.42 0.13 2.89
N GLU A 86 14.14 -0.86 3.38
CA GLU A 86 15.59 -0.79 3.55
C GLU A 86 16.23 -1.87 2.70
N VAL A 87 17.24 -1.46 1.94
CA VAL A 87 17.94 -2.29 0.98
C VAL A 87 19.45 -2.23 1.29
N PRO A 88 20.16 -3.36 1.25
CA PRO A 88 21.62 -3.36 1.41
C PRO A 88 22.32 -2.71 0.20
N GLY A 89 23.43 -2.03 0.47
CA GLY A 89 24.27 -1.38 -0.54
C GLY A 89 23.99 0.12 -0.68
N THR A 90 24.84 0.78 -1.46
CA THR A 90 24.69 2.18 -1.83
C THR A 90 24.24 2.29 -3.27
N VAL A 91 23.54 3.38 -3.56
CA VAL A 91 23.06 3.70 -4.90
C VAL A 91 23.66 5.04 -5.28
N ASP A 92 24.28 5.11 -6.45
CA ASP A 92 24.86 6.32 -7.05
C ASP A 92 23.84 7.13 -7.87
N ALA A 93 24.20 8.37 -8.20
CA ALA A 93 23.38 9.33 -8.93
C ALA A 93 22.84 8.81 -10.28
N GLY A 94 23.54 7.90 -10.95
CA GLY A 94 23.10 7.30 -12.22
C GLY A 94 21.82 6.45 -12.14
N VAL A 95 21.29 6.20 -10.94
CA VAL A 95 20.01 5.51 -10.74
C VAL A 95 18.86 6.49 -10.56
N HIS A 96 19.14 7.76 -10.24
CA HIS A 96 18.10 8.75 -9.93
C HIS A 96 17.16 9.02 -11.11
N ASP A 97 17.66 9.00 -12.34
CA ASP A 97 16.83 9.16 -13.54
C ASP A 97 15.84 7.99 -13.70
N ARG A 98 16.29 6.76 -13.45
CA ARG A 98 15.41 5.57 -13.46
C ARG A 98 14.37 5.60 -12.35
N LEU A 99 14.72 6.11 -11.17
CA LEU A 99 13.76 6.30 -10.08
C LEU A 99 12.73 7.37 -10.45
N LEU A 100 13.17 8.46 -11.08
CA LEU A 100 12.28 9.53 -11.53
C LEU A 100 11.27 9.04 -12.56
N ASP A 101 11.73 8.30 -13.58
CA ASP A 101 10.85 7.75 -14.63
C ASP A 101 9.80 6.82 -14.03
N LEU A 102 10.19 5.90 -13.14
CA LEU A 102 9.25 5.00 -12.45
C LEU A 102 8.23 5.79 -11.62
N VAL A 103 8.70 6.79 -10.87
CA VAL A 103 7.82 7.61 -10.04
C VAL A 103 6.83 8.38 -10.91
N GLN A 104 7.25 8.97 -12.02
CA GLN A 104 6.35 9.69 -12.90
C GLN A 104 5.33 8.78 -13.59
N ASP A 105 5.76 7.59 -14.03
CA ASP A 105 4.89 6.60 -14.68
C ASP A 105 3.81 6.08 -13.71
N VAL A 106 4.20 5.70 -12.49
CA VAL A 106 3.25 5.19 -11.48
C VAL A 106 2.35 6.29 -10.93
N MET A 107 2.91 7.45 -10.61
CA MET A 107 2.16 8.53 -9.96
C MET A 107 1.29 9.32 -10.93
N GLY A 108 1.62 9.33 -12.22
CA GLY A 108 0.89 10.05 -13.27
C GLY A 108 0.83 11.57 -13.08
N ILE A 109 1.71 12.13 -12.22
CA ILE A 109 1.75 13.55 -11.87
C ILE A 109 3.19 14.07 -11.90
N ALA A 110 3.36 15.30 -12.35
CA ALA A 110 4.64 15.99 -12.25
C ALA A 110 4.89 16.43 -10.80
N GLY A 111 6.16 16.37 -10.39
CA GLY A 111 6.60 16.77 -9.06
C GLY A 111 7.94 17.51 -9.11
N GLN A 112 8.31 18.09 -7.97
CA GLN A 112 9.61 18.72 -7.76
C GLN A 112 10.64 17.66 -7.36
N VAL A 113 11.78 17.64 -8.04
CA VAL A 113 12.90 16.74 -7.77
C VAL A 113 14.02 17.51 -7.10
N THR A 114 14.56 16.95 -6.02
CA THR A 114 15.82 17.37 -5.42
C THR A 114 16.74 16.16 -5.39
N SER A 115 17.82 16.22 -6.17
CA SER A 115 18.77 15.13 -6.34
C SER A 115 20.14 15.58 -5.88
N THR A 116 20.78 14.76 -5.06
CA THR A 116 22.15 14.87 -4.55
C THR A 116 22.74 13.45 -4.63
N PRO A 117 24.05 13.23 -4.77
CA PRO A 117 24.59 11.88 -5.00
C PRO A 117 24.13 10.78 -4.02
N THR A 118 23.81 11.15 -2.77
CA THR A 118 23.35 10.22 -1.72
C THR A 118 21.87 10.35 -1.37
N LEU A 119 21.17 11.31 -1.97
CA LEU A 119 19.80 11.65 -1.62
C LEU A 119 19.00 12.03 -2.87
N PHE A 120 17.97 11.24 -3.14
CA PHE A 120 16.92 11.57 -4.10
C PHE A 120 15.63 11.88 -3.35
N THR A 121 15.04 13.04 -3.60
CA THR A 121 13.73 13.42 -3.08
C THR A 121 12.84 13.85 -4.24
N TRP A 122 11.67 13.23 -4.35
CA TRP A 122 10.62 13.66 -5.24
C TRP A 122 9.39 14.04 -4.42
N SER A 123 8.76 15.16 -4.74
CA SER A 123 7.54 15.58 -4.05
C SER A 123 6.53 16.17 -5.03
N ALA A 124 5.28 15.77 -4.87
CA ALA A 124 4.16 16.37 -5.59
C ALA A 124 3.22 17.02 -4.56
N GLN A 125 3.06 18.33 -4.71
CA GLN A 125 2.14 19.14 -3.93
C GLN A 125 1.47 20.10 -4.91
N LEU A 126 0.37 19.67 -5.52
CA LEU A 126 -0.27 20.50 -6.53
C LEU A 126 -1.16 21.57 -5.87
N PRO A 127 -1.25 22.80 -6.43
CA PRO A 127 -1.99 23.91 -5.84
C PRO A 127 -3.52 23.71 -5.78
N ASN A 128 -4.08 22.79 -6.56
CA ASN A 128 -5.52 22.55 -6.56
C ASN A 128 -5.91 21.61 -5.42
N ALA A 129 -6.81 22.08 -4.56
CA ALA A 129 -7.21 21.53 -3.25
C ALA A 129 -7.73 20.08 -3.22
N ALA A 130 -7.76 19.39 -4.36
CA ALA A 130 -8.19 17.99 -4.49
C ALA A 130 -7.06 16.99 -4.75
N GLN A 131 -5.79 17.44 -4.85
CA GLN A 131 -4.69 16.59 -5.33
C GLN A 131 -3.82 15.98 -4.21
N ARG A 132 -3.14 14.90 -4.62
CA ARG A 132 -2.34 13.99 -3.79
C ARG A 132 -1.08 14.70 -3.29
N ALA A 133 -0.81 14.65 -1.98
CA ALA A 133 0.41 15.18 -1.38
C ALA A 133 1.35 14.01 -1.06
N VAL A 134 2.34 13.76 -1.92
CA VAL A 134 3.26 12.62 -1.80
C VAL A 134 4.69 13.09 -1.79
N MET A 135 5.48 12.51 -0.90
CA MET A 135 6.91 12.70 -0.79
C MET A 135 7.60 11.34 -0.83
N ILE A 136 8.51 11.19 -1.78
CA ILE A 136 9.36 10.02 -1.94
C ILE A 136 10.79 10.46 -1.63
N LYS A 137 11.46 9.73 -0.74
CA LYS A 137 12.82 9.98 -0.32
C LYS A 137 13.61 8.69 -0.41
N VAL A 138 14.66 8.69 -1.21
CA VAL A 138 15.64 7.61 -1.30
C VAL A 138 16.97 8.16 -0.78
N SER A 139 17.49 7.59 0.29
CA SER A 139 18.75 8.02 0.88
C SER A 139 19.70 6.85 1.08
N SER A 140 20.93 6.98 0.59
CA SER A 140 22.01 6.01 0.78
C SER A 140 22.90 6.49 1.93
N ARG A 141 22.94 5.73 3.04
CA ARG A 141 23.78 6.03 4.21
C ARG A 141 24.24 4.74 4.88
N ASP A 142 25.50 4.71 5.34
CA ASP A 142 26.07 3.60 6.11
C ASP A 142 25.97 2.24 5.39
N GLY A 143 26.19 2.22 4.08
CA GLY A 143 26.10 1.00 3.26
C GLY A 143 24.69 0.46 3.06
N ARG A 144 23.65 1.28 3.32
CA ARG A 144 22.25 0.93 3.14
C ARG A 144 21.49 2.02 2.39
N THR A 145 20.57 1.63 1.53
CA THR A 145 19.63 2.52 0.87
C THR A 145 18.27 2.41 1.54
N ARG A 146 17.76 3.53 2.05
CA ARG A 146 16.43 3.65 2.64
C ARG A 146 15.51 4.34 1.64
N VAL A 147 14.48 3.64 1.22
CA VAL A 147 13.36 4.17 0.43
C VAL A 147 12.22 4.47 1.40
N ARG A 148 11.78 5.73 1.44
CA ARG A 148 10.67 6.18 2.28
C ARG A 148 9.67 6.92 1.41
N ILE A 149 8.42 6.48 1.44
CA ILE A 149 7.30 7.14 0.77
C ILE A 149 6.30 7.58 1.82
N GLU A 150 5.87 8.83 1.72
CA GLU A 150 4.94 9.44 2.65
C GLU A 150 3.82 10.14 1.88
N GLU A 151 2.58 9.84 2.24
CA GLU A 151 1.41 10.51 1.69
C GLU A 151 0.52 11.05 2.80
N ASN A 152 0.12 12.31 2.67
CA ASN A 152 -0.83 12.95 3.56
C ASN A 152 -2.25 12.83 2.99
N LEU A 153 -3.13 12.14 3.72
CA LEU A 153 -4.53 11.92 3.33
C LEU A 153 -5.48 12.98 3.90
N GLY A 154 -4.98 13.97 4.63
CA GLY A 154 -5.79 15.03 5.26
C GLY A 154 -6.64 15.80 4.25
N MET A 155 -6.10 16.12 3.08
CA MET A 155 -6.87 16.79 2.01
C MET A 155 -7.92 15.86 1.39
N LEU A 156 -7.63 14.56 1.22
CA LEU A 156 -8.62 13.59 0.76
C LEU A 156 -9.77 13.51 1.77
N VAL A 157 -9.44 13.31 3.04
CA VAL A 157 -10.41 13.21 4.13
C VAL A 157 -11.23 14.50 4.21
N GLY A 158 -10.56 15.66 4.19
CA GLY A 158 -11.19 16.97 4.22
C GLY A 158 -12.10 17.22 3.01
N GLY A 159 -11.73 16.76 1.82
CA GLY A 159 -12.57 16.85 0.62
C GLY A 159 -13.84 16.00 0.72
N TYR A 160 -13.74 14.75 1.19
CA TYR A 160 -14.91 13.90 1.36
C TYR A 160 -15.80 14.36 2.52
N PHE A 161 -15.25 14.68 3.68
CA PHE A 161 -16.04 15.15 4.82
C PHE A 161 -16.55 16.59 4.63
N GLY A 162 -15.79 17.47 3.99
CA GLY A 162 -16.23 18.83 3.66
C GLY A 162 -17.26 18.85 2.53
N GLY A 163 -17.00 18.10 1.45
CA GLY A 163 -17.86 18.09 0.27
C GLY A 163 -19.09 17.19 0.41
N LEU A 164 -18.91 15.92 0.79
CA LEU A 164 -20.02 14.96 0.87
C LEU A 164 -20.80 15.14 2.16
N LEU A 165 -20.14 15.14 3.32
CA LEU A 165 -20.83 15.33 4.60
C LEU A 165 -21.29 16.78 4.78
N GLY A 166 -20.50 17.78 4.40
CA GLY A 166 -20.94 19.19 4.44
C GLY A 166 -21.99 19.53 3.38
N GLY A 167 -21.76 19.16 2.12
CA GLY A 167 -22.66 19.48 1.01
C GLY A 167 -23.94 18.64 0.99
N VAL A 168 -23.82 17.31 0.87
CA VAL A 168 -25.00 16.41 0.84
C VAL A 168 -25.63 16.27 2.22
N GLY A 169 -24.82 16.21 3.28
CA GLY A 169 -25.34 16.16 4.64
C GLY A 169 -26.07 17.44 5.04
N GLY A 170 -25.54 18.63 4.71
CA GLY A 170 -26.17 19.92 5.00
C GLY A 170 -27.32 20.27 4.04
N GLY A 171 -27.10 20.17 2.72
CA GLY A 171 -28.10 20.47 1.71
C GLY A 171 -29.27 19.48 1.69
N GLY A 172 -29.01 18.20 2.01
CA GLY A 172 -30.05 17.16 2.12
C GLY A 172 -31.04 17.40 3.25
N MET A 173 -30.66 18.15 4.31
CA MET A 173 -31.61 18.52 5.37
C MET A 173 -32.79 19.35 4.85
N GLY A 174 -32.58 20.10 3.76
CA GLY A 174 -33.63 20.85 3.07
C GLY A 174 -34.73 19.96 2.49
N PHE A 175 -34.48 18.66 2.28
CA PHE A 175 -35.48 17.68 1.84
C PHE A 175 -36.07 16.88 3.00
N VAL A 176 -35.29 16.56 4.02
CA VAL A 176 -35.73 15.76 5.18
C VAL A 176 -36.83 16.48 5.97
N VAL A 177 -36.66 17.80 6.19
CA VAL A 177 -37.59 18.59 6.99
C VAL A 177 -38.98 18.71 6.32
N PRO A 178 -39.10 19.09 5.03
CA PRO A 178 -40.39 19.11 4.33
C PRO A 178 -41.08 17.75 4.24
N VAL A 179 -40.32 16.67 4.03
CA VAL A 179 -40.89 15.31 3.97
C VAL A 179 -41.47 14.90 5.33
N ALA A 180 -40.77 15.17 6.43
CA ALA A 180 -41.27 14.88 7.77
C ALA A 180 -42.50 15.72 8.14
N LEU A 181 -42.55 16.98 7.72
CA LEU A 181 -43.74 17.85 7.85
C LEU A 181 -44.92 17.33 7.02
N ALA A 182 -44.68 16.88 5.79
CA ALA A 182 -45.71 16.31 4.91
C ALA A 182 -46.32 15.01 5.45
N LEU A 183 -45.51 14.19 6.13
CA LEU A 183 -45.97 12.97 6.81
C LEU A 183 -46.78 13.25 8.09
N LYS A 184 -46.88 14.51 8.54
CA LYS A 184 -47.60 14.95 9.75
C LYS A 184 -47.19 14.24 11.05
N ILE A 185 -45.97 13.69 11.09
CA ILE A 185 -45.41 13.04 12.29
C ILE A 185 -44.14 13.80 12.69
N PRO A 186 -44.27 14.94 13.40
CA PRO A 186 -43.14 15.78 13.76
C PRO A 186 -42.14 15.07 14.69
N ALA A 187 -42.61 14.07 15.46
CA ALA A 187 -41.75 13.24 16.29
C ALA A 187 -40.72 12.40 15.50
N LEU A 188 -40.94 12.16 14.20
CA LEU A 188 -40.00 11.42 13.34
C LEU A 188 -38.87 12.29 12.78
N VAL A 189 -38.99 13.62 12.83
CA VAL A 189 -37.96 14.55 12.34
C VAL A 189 -36.56 14.24 12.90
N PRO A 190 -36.35 14.13 14.23
CA PRO A 190 -35.01 13.83 14.76
C PRO A 190 -34.49 12.45 14.33
N LEU A 191 -35.37 11.45 14.18
CA LEU A 191 -35.00 10.12 13.71
C LEU A 191 -34.54 10.16 12.25
N LEU A 192 -35.28 10.87 11.38
CA LEU A 192 -34.96 10.99 9.96
C LEU A 192 -33.70 11.83 9.73
N VAL A 193 -33.53 12.93 10.47
CA VAL A 193 -32.31 13.75 10.42
C VAL A 193 -31.11 12.95 10.95
N GLY A 194 -31.27 12.25 12.08
CA GLY A 194 -30.22 11.40 12.65
C GLY A 194 -29.84 10.25 11.72
N GLY A 195 -30.82 9.57 11.13
CA GLY A 195 -30.61 8.50 10.15
C GLY A 195 -29.93 9.00 8.87
N TRP A 196 -30.33 10.17 8.36
CA TRP A 196 -29.70 10.81 7.21
C TRP A 196 -28.23 11.14 7.50
N LEU A 197 -27.96 11.84 8.60
CA LEU A 197 -26.60 12.20 8.99
C LEU A 197 -25.73 10.97 9.24
N ALA A 198 -26.25 9.95 9.94
CA ALA A 198 -25.55 8.69 10.16
C ALA A 198 -25.28 7.95 8.84
N GLY A 199 -26.23 7.95 7.90
CA GLY A 199 -26.08 7.37 6.58
C GLY A 199 -25.01 8.06 5.75
N VAL A 200 -25.05 9.39 5.65
CA VAL A 200 -24.05 10.20 4.92
C VAL A 200 -22.67 10.05 5.57
N TYR A 201 -22.58 10.09 6.89
CA TYR A 201 -21.33 9.87 7.62
C TYR A 201 -20.78 8.45 7.38
N GLY A 202 -21.61 7.42 7.47
CA GLY A 202 -21.22 6.03 7.22
C GLY A 202 -20.76 5.79 5.79
N LEU A 203 -21.44 6.38 4.81
CA LEU A 203 -21.04 6.34 3.39
C LEU A 203 -19.68 7.04 3.19
N THR A 204 -19.53 8.25 3.72
CA THR A 204 -18.28 9.03 3.64
C THR A 204 -17.12 8.24 4.25
N ARG A 205 -17.33 7.68 5.44
CA ARG A 205 -16.35 6.84 6.15
C ARG A 205 -15.92 5.63 5.33
N ARG A 206 -16.85 4.91 4.69
CA ARG A 206 -16.55 3.75 3.84
C ARG A 206 -15.75 4.14 2.60
N LEU A 207 -16.13 5.22 1.93
CA LEU A 207 -15.42 5.70 0.74
C LEU A 207 -14.00 6.12 1.06
N VAL A 208 -13.80 6.86 2.14
CA VAL A 208 -12.47 7.30 2.60
C VAL A 208 -11.61 6.10 3.01
N ALA A 209 -12.17 5.14 3.76
CA ALA A 209 -11.45 3.92 4.13
C ALA A 209 -10.99 3.11 2.91
N SER A 210 -11.90 2.84 1.97
CA SER A 210 -11.58 2.06 0.76
C SER A 210 -10.55 2.77 -0.12
N LYS A 211 -10.67 4.10 -0.28
CA LYS A 211 -9.69 4.88 -1.06
C LYS A 211 -8.32 4.93 -0.37
N ALA A 212 -8.29 5.02 0.96
CA ALA A 212 -7.04 5.00 1.71
C ALA A 212 -6.33 3.65 1.61
N GLU A 213 -7.08 2.54 1.65
CA GLU A 213 -6.53 1.19 1.49
C GLU A 213 -5.90 1.01 0.10
N ARG A 214 -6.61 1.39 -0.98
CA ARG A 214 -6.06 1.35 -2.35
C ARG A 214 -4.79 2.18 -2.50
N ARG A 215 -4.77 3.39 -1.92
CA ARG A 215 -3.57 4.25 -1.95
C ARG A 215 -2.42 3.63 -1.16
N ALA A 216 -2.68 3.00 -0.02
CA ALA A 216 -1.64 2.31 0.74
C ALA A 216 -1.05 1.14 -0.05
N GLU A 217 -1.89 0.35 -0.73
CA GLU A 217 -1.44 -0.73 -1.61
C GLU A 217 -0.58 -0.21 -2.78
N GLU A 218 -1.03 0.86 -3.44
CA GLU A 218 -0.30 1.51 -4.53
C GLU A 218 1.08 2.01 -4.09
N LEU A 219 1.16 2.71 -2.95
CA LEU A 219 2.43 3.19 -2.39
C LEU A 219 3.32 2.04 -1.93
N SER A 220 2.73 0.96 -1.38
CA SER A 220 3.49 -0.22 -1.00
C SER A 220 4.14 -0.89 -2.21
N ARG A 221 3.41 -1.00 -3.33
CA ARG A 221 3.95 -1.53 -4.60
C ARG A 221 5.07 -0.64 -5.13
N LEU A 222 4.84 0.67 -5.20
CA LEU A 222 5.88 1.62 -5.62
C LEU A 222 7.12 1.55 -4.74
N ALA A 223 6.96 1.39 -3.42
CA ALA A 223 8.09 1.23 -2.51
C ALA A 223 8.87 -0.08 -2.77
N ASP A 224 8.19 -1.17 -3.06
CA ASP A 224 8.80 -2.46 -3.40
C ASP A 224 9.54 -2.39 -4.76
N ASP A 225 8.97 -1.69 -5.75
CA ASP A 225 9.60 -1.51 -7.07
C ASP A 225 10.85 -0.63 -6.99
N LEU A 226 10.77 0.51 -6.27
CA LEU A 226 11.93 1.38 -6.02
C LEU A 226 13.02 0.64 -5.26
N ALA A 227 12.66 -0.16 -4.25
CA ALA A 227 13.60 -0.99 -3.51
C ALA A 227 14.29 -2.01 -4.42
N THR A 228 13.54 -2.63 -5.34
CA THR A 228 14.08 -3.59 -6.31
C THR A 228 15.08 -2.93 -7.26
N ILE A 229 14.79 -1.73 -7.77
CA ILE A 229 15.72 -0.96 -8.61
C ILE A 229 17.00 -0.64 -7.83
N CYS A 230 16.88 -0.15 -6.59
CA CYS A 230 18.01 0.15 -5.72
C CYS A 230 18.86 -1.10 -5.46
N ALA A 231 18.23 -2.23 -5.17
CA ALA A 231 18.92 -3.50 -4.89
C ALA A 231 19.73 -3.98 -6.10
N ARG A 232 19.14 -3.93 -7.29
CA ARG A 232 19.82 -4.32 -8.54
C ARG A 232 21.00 -3.42 -8.84
N ALA A 233 20.88 -2.12 -8.62
CA ALA A 233 21.96 -1.18 -8.83
C ALA A 233 23.12 -1.40 -7.85
N ALA A 234 22.82 -1.60 -6.56
CA ALA A 234 23.81 -1.90 -5.54
C ALA A 234 24.60 -3.19 -5.84
N LEU A 235 23.92 -4.23 -6.33
CA LEU A 235 24.57 -5.47 -6.74
C LEU A 235 25.51 -5.26 -7.95
N ALA A 236 25.09 -4.48 -8.95
CA ALA A 236 25.92 -4.19 -10.12
C ALA A 236 27.22 -3.46 -9.74
N GLU A 237 27.14 -2.51 -8.80
CA GLU A 237 28.31 -1.78 -8.29
C GLU A 237 29.26 -2.71 -7.53
N SER A 238 28.74 -3.61 -6.69
CA SER A 238 29.54 -4.61 -5.97
C SER A 238 30.20 -5.66 -6.88
N SER A 239 29.59 -5.92 -8.05
CA SER A 239 30.08 -6.91 -9.02
C SER A 239 31.13 -6.38 -9.98
N THR A 240 31.33 -5.05 -10.05
CA THR A 240 32.44 -4.46 -10.79
C THR A 240 33.72 -4.79 -10.04
N PRO A 241 34.56 -5.71 -10.52
CA PRO A 241 35.82 -6.01 -9.86
C PRO A 241 36.61 -4.72 -9.84
N ARG A 242 37.21 -4.39 -8.70
CA ARG A 242 38.27 -3.39 -8.55
C ARG A 242 39.48 -3.85 -9.37
N ALA A 243 39.37 -3.83 -10.69
CA ALA A 243 40.44 -4.09 -11.62
C ALA A 243 41.25 -2.79 -11.73
N LEU A 244 42.57 -2.96 -11.54
CA LEU A 244 43.63 -1.95 -11.60
C LEU A 244 43.96 -1.24 -10.28
N ASP A 245 44.30 -2.05 -9.27
CA ASP A 245 45.49 -1.79 -8.43
C ASP A 245 46.74 -2.41 -9.11
N ALA A 246 46.82 -2.24 -10.44
CA ALA A 246 47.93 -2.65 -11.29
C ALA A 246 48.62 -1.37 -11.77
N GLY A 247 49.48 -0.87 -10.88
CA GLY A 247 50.47 0.17 -11.06
C GLY A 247 51.36 0.06 -9.81
N ASP A 248 52.12 -1.02 -9.67
CA ASP A 248 53.52 -1.07 -10.16
C ASP A 248 54.28 0.11 -9.51
N GLU A 249 54.77 -0.06 -8.28
CA GLU A 249 56.17 -0.46 -8.06
C GLU A 249 57.11 0.06 -9.15
N ALA A 250 57.52 1.33 -9.02
CA ALA A 250 58.82 1.82 -9.44
C ALA A 250 59.22 3.04 -8.61
#